data_AF-A0A820C4J5-F1
#
_entry.id   AF-A0A820C4J5-F1
#
_cell.length_a   1.000
_cell.length_b   1.000
_cell.length_c   1.000
_cell.angle_alpha   90.00
_cell.angle_beta   90.00
_cell.angle_gamma   90.00
#
_symmetry.space_group_name_H-M   'P 1'
#
loop_
_entity.id
_entity.type
_entity.pdbx_description
1 polymer ?
#
loop_
_entity_poly.entity_id
_entity_poly.type
_entity_poly.pdbx_seq_one_letter_code
_entity_poly.pdbx_strand_id
1 'polypeptide(L)'
;MVRWGTKQFDIEIVRFPVHHCLLNPIEMCWAEPKRSVRDQNTTFKLKDVEKLIWNWFNSCDSTFISNCIDHVQVYEENFKKADQYIEQIESELNDDDSIDMDSDLIEDEDED
;
A
#
# COMPACT_ATOMS: atom_id res chain seq x y z
N MET A 1 -6.31 -9.08 7.43
CA MET A 1 -5.63 -8.17 8.37
C MET A 1 -5.33 -8.92 9.67
N VAL A 2 -4.05 -9.20 9.98
CA VAL A 2 -3.69 -10.00 11.17
C VAL A 2 -3.52 -9.08 12.39
N ARG A 3 -4.34 -9.29 13.42
CA ARG A 3 -4.44 -8.44 14.62
C ARG A 3 -3.52 -8.94 15.74
N TRP A 4 -2.67 -8.06 16.26
CA TRP A 4 -1.89 -8.29 17.48
C TRP A 4 -2.02 -7.07 18.39
N GLY A 5 -2.48 -7.27 19.62
CA GLY A 5 -2.55 -6.23 20.65
C GLY A 5 -1.37 -6.33 21.62
N THR A 6 -0.80 -5.19 22.01
CA THR A 6 0.16 -5.13 23.13
C THR A 6 -0.62 -5.25 24.43
N LYS A 7 -0.55 -6.37 25.16
CA LYS A 7 -1.35 -6.66 26.38
C LYS A 7 -1.38 -5.56 27.47
N GLN A 8 -0.53 -4.54 27.37
CA GLN A 8 -0.35 -3.43 28.31
C GLN A 8 -1.04 -2.11 27.90
N PHE A 9 -1.36 -1.93 26.62
CA PHE A 9 -2.04 -0.73 26.10
C PHE A 9 -3.15 -1.19 25.16
N ASP A 10 -4.35 -0.61 25.28
CA ASP A 10 -5.50 -0.90 24.40
C ASP A 10 -5.29 -0.28 23.01
N ILE A 11 -4.30 -0.82 22.29
CA ILE A 11 -3.83 -0.33 21.00
C ILE A 11 -3.83 -1.51 20.03
N GLU A 12 -4.51 -1.33 18.91
CA GLU A 12 -4.47 -2.25 17.76
C GLU A 12 -3.29 -1.90 16.86
N ILE A 13 -2.44 -2.88 16.56
CA ILE A 13 -1.33 -2.70 15.62
C ILE A 13 -1.82 -3.02 14.21
N VAL A 14 -1.75 -2.02 13.33
CA VAL A 14 -1.96 -2.15 11.89
C VAL A 14 -0.62 -2.47 11.22
N ARG A 15 -0.60 -3.49 10.36
CA ARG A 15 0.56 -3.82 9.52
C ARG A 15 0.37 -3.25 8.13
N PHE A 16 1.40 -2.58 7.62
CA PHE A 16 1.46 -2.07 6.26
C PHE A 16 2.33 -2.98 5.39
N PRO A 17 1.97 -3.18 4.10
CA PRO A 17 2.84 -3.86 3.16
C PRO A 17 4.13 -3.03 2.94
N VAL A 18 5.25 -3.73 2.80
CA VAL A 18 6.58 -3.09 2.67
C VAL A 18 6.65 -2.33 1.34
N HIS A 19 7.23 -1.13 1.33
CA HIS A 19 7.41 -0.28 0.13
C HIS A 19 6.13 0.35 -0.47
N HIS A 20 5.02 0.42 0.28
CA HIS A 20 3.80 1.09 -0.18
C HIS A 20 3.59 2.44 0.52
N CYS A 21 4.35 3.46 0.11
CA CYS A 21 4.27 4.82 0.68
C CYS A 21 2.87 5.44 0.60
N LEU A 22 2.08 5.06 -0.42
CA LEU A 22 0.68 5.49 -0.62
C LEU A 22 -0.28 4.98 0.47
N LEU A 23 0.08 3.90 1.15
CA LEU A 23 -0.70 3.33 2.25
C LEU A 23 -0.17 3.76 3.62
N ASN A 24 0.86 4.60 3.66
CA ASN A 24 1.52 5.03 4.89
C ASN A 24 1.28 6.52 5.15
N PRO A 25 0.25 6.88 5.94
CA PRO A 25 -0.13 8.28 6.12
C PRO A 25 0.98 9.12 6.77
N ILE A 26 1.86 8.52 7.57
CA ILE A 26 2.96 9.29 8.19
C ILE A 26 3.96 9.79 7.17
N GLU A 27 4.19 9.06 6.07
CA GLU A 27 5.09 9.51 5.00
C GLU A 27 4.51 10.75 4.31
N MET A 28 3.19 10.76 4.08
CA MET A 28 2.48 11.92 3.55
C MET A 28 2.50 13.11 4.52
N CYS A 29 2.23 12.87 5.81
CA CYS A 29 2.27 13.92 6.83
C CYS A 29 3.62 14.63 6.87
N TRP A 30 4.71 13.92 6.54
CA TRP A 30 6.06 14.50 6.49
C TRP A 30 6.40 15.20 5.17
N ALA A 31 5.66 14.96 4.08
CA ALA A 31 6.01 15.47 2.76
C ALA A 31 5.97 17.01 2.71
N GLU A 32 4.86 17.61 3.15
CA GLU A 32 4.68 19.07 3.15
C GLU A 32 5.59 19.83 4.13
N PRO A 33 5.76 19.41 5.40
CA PRO A 33 6.72 20.09 6.29
C PRO A 33 8.15 20.02 5.74
N LYS A 34 8.57 18.87 5.20
CA LYS A 34 9.90 18.74 4.57
C LYS A 34 10.06 19.68 3.38
N ARG A 35 9.03 19.80 2.55
CA ARG A 35 9.01 20.72 1.40
C ARG A 35 9.12 22.17 1.85
N SER A 36 8.29 22.58 2.81
CA SER A 36 8.29 23.93 3.38
C SER A 36 9.65 24.31 3.96
N VAL A 37 10.25 23.41 4.75
CA VAL A 37 11.59 23.61 5.32
C VAL A 37 12.63 23.74 4.21
N ARG A 38 12.63 22.85 3.22
CA ARG A 38 13.58 22.89 2.09
C ARG A 38 13.49 24.23 1.36
N ASP A 39 12.29 24.71 1.09
CA ASP A 39 12.06 25.92 0.29
C ASP A 39 12.44 27.20 1.07
N GLN A 40 12.40 27.18 2.40
CA GLN A 40 12.72 28.33 3.27
C GLN A 40 14.12 28.28 3.90
N ASN A 41 14.78 27.12 3.89
CA ASN A 41 16.09 26.95 4.52
C ASN A 41 17.22 27.53 3.64
N THR A 42 17.58 28.79 3.92
CA THR A 42 18.68 29.49 3.24
C THR A 42 20.00 29.43 3.99
N THR A 43 19.98 29.08 5.28
CA THR A 43 21.16 29.14 6.16
C THR A 43 21.85 27.78 6.31
N PHE A 44 21.15 26.68 6.00
CA PHE A 44 21.61 25.30 6.19
C PHE A 44 22.06 24.97 7.62
N LYS A 45 21.53 25.69 8.62
CA LYS A 45 21.82 25.46 10.05
C LYS A 45 20.67 24.70 10.71
N LEU A 46 21.01 23.70 11.53
CA LEU A 46 20.02 22.87 12.21
C LEU A 46 19.05 23.66 13.09
N LYS A 47 19.55 24.69 13.79
CA LYS A 47 18.70 25.58 14.62
C LYS A 47 17.64 26.34 13.82
N ASP A 48 17.94 26.67 12.57
CA ASP A 48 16.99 27.38 11.71
C ASP A 48 15.98 26.38 11.11
N VAL A 49 16.44 25.18 10.75
CA VAL A 49 15.56 24.05 10.36
C VAL A 49 14.54 23.72 11.45
N GLU A 50 14.97 23.64 12.71
CA GLU A 50 14.08 23.39 13.85
C GLU A 50 12.97 24.44 13.95
N LYS A 51 13.33 25.73 13.84
CA LYS A 51 12.35 26.83 13.85
C LYS A 51 11.37 26.74 12.69
N LEU A 52 11.85 26.43 11.49
CA LEU A 52 11.01 26.29 10.29
C LEU A 52 10.00 25.14 10.44
N ILE A 53 10.43 24.01 11.02
CA ILE A 53 9.54 22.88 11.31
C ILE A 53 8.43 23.29 12.28
N TRP A 54 8.78 23.94 13.39
CA TRP A 54 7.79 24.38 14.38
C TRP A 54 6.83 25.42 13.82
N ASN A 55 7.33 26.36 13.02
CA ASN A 55 6.48 27.35 12.35
C ASN A 55 5.46 26.68 11.43
N TRP A 56 5.87 25.67 10.66
CA TRP A 56 4.96 24.92 9.80
C TRP A 56 3.89 24.20 10.63
N PHE A 57 4.26 23.47 11.68
CA PHE A 57 3.30 22.77 12.54
C PHE A 57 2.31 23.72 13.22
N ASN A 58 2.76 24.90 13.65
CA ASN A 58 1.89 25.92 14.25
C ASN A 58 0.92 26.56 13.24
N SER A 59 1.26 26.53 11.94
CA SER A 59 0.40 27.04 10.86
C SER A 59 -0.51 25.97 10.25
N CYS A 60 -0.24 24.69 10.54
CA CYS A 60 -0.94 23.56 9.96
C CYS A 60 -2.35 23.44 10.55
N ASP A 61 -3.35 23.26 9.70
CA ASP A 61 -4.72 23.01 10.11
C ASP A 61 -4.99 21.49 10.20
N SER A 62 -5.93 21.12 11.06
CA SER A 62 -6.46 19.76 11.23
C SER A 62 -6.93 19.11 9.92
N THR A 63 -7.41 19.90 8.96
CA THR A 63 -7.81 19.42 7.63
C THR A 63 -6.67 18.77 6.86
N PHE A 64 -5.42 19.20 7.08
CA PHE A 64 -4.25 18.59 6.44
C PHE A 64 -4.12 17.11 6.80
N ILE A 65 -4.23 16.79 8.10
CA ILE A 65 -4.15 15.41 8.57
C ILE A 65 -5.33 14.59 8.04
N SER A 66 -6.54 15.15 8.03
CA SER A 66 -7.71 14.50 7.41
C SER A 66 -7.42 14.12 5.96
N ASN A 67 -6.90 15.06 5.16
CA ASN A 67 -6.58 14.81 3.76
C ASN A 67 -5.52 13.72 3.57
N CYS A 68 -4.54 13.62 4.48
CA CYS A 68 -3.56 12.52 4.45
C CYS A 68 -4.21 11.15 4.71
N ILE A 69 -5.19 11.08 5.62
CA ILE A 69 -5.94 9.85 5.89
C ILE A 69 -6.86 9.51 4.71
N ASP A 70 -7.58 10.50 4.18
CA ASP A 70 -8.50 10.33 3.04
C ASP A 70 -7.75 9.79 1.81
N HIS A 71 -6.53 10.28 1.56
CA HIS A 71 -5.67 9.74 0.51
C HIS A 71 -5.40 8.24 0.68
N VAL A 72 -4.98 7.82 1.88
CA VAL A 72 -4.69 6.41 2.16
C VAL A 72 -5.92 5.54 1.94
N GLN A 73 -7.09 6.00 2.40
CA GLN A 73 -8.36 5.28 2.21
C GLN A 73 -8.69 5.08 0.73
N VAL A 74 -8.51 6.11 -0.11
CA VAL A 74 -8.75 6.01 -1.55
C VAL A 74 -7.85 4.95 -2.20
N TYR A 75 -6.55 4.94 -1.86
CA TYR A 75 -5.64 3.95 -2.41
C TYR A 75 -5.91 2.55 -1.89
N GLU A 76 -6.26 2.41 -0.60
CA GLU A 76 -6.65 1.13 -0.02
C GLU A 76 -7.83 0.51 -0.77
N GLU A 77 -8.88 1.30 -1.04
CA GLU A 77 -10.04 0.83 -1.81
C GLU A 77 -9.69 0.48 -3.26
N ASN A 78 -8.77 1.21 -3.88
CA ASN A 78 -8.30 0.88 -5.22
C ASN A 78 -7.52 -0.44 -5.26
N PHE A 79 -6.65 -0.69 -4.27
CA PHE A 79 -5.93 -1.96 -4.18
C PHE A 79 -6.86 -3.13 -3.91
N LYS A 80 -7.85 -2.98 -3.01
CA LYS A 80 -8.88 -4.01 -2.79
C LYS A 80 -9.62 -4.38 -4.07
N LYS A 81 -9.98 -3.39 -4.90
CA LYS A 81 -10.63 -3.65 -6.20
C LYS A 81 -9.70 -4.35 -7.17
N ALA A 82 -8.42 -3.97 -7.22
CA ALA A 82 -7.44 -4.63 -8.06
C ALA A 82 -7.28 -6.11 -7.68
N ASP A 83 -7.19 -6.40 -6.37
CA ASP A 83 -7.11 -7.78 -5.86
C ASP A 83 -8.34 -8.59 -6.26
N GLN A 84 -9.55 -8.02 -6.13
CA GLN A 84 -10.80 -8.67 -6.56
C GLN A 84 -10.81 -9.02 -8.06
N TYR A 85 -10.29 -8.15 -8.91
CA TYR A 85 -10.21 -8.43 -10.35
C TYR A 85 -9.21 -9.54 -10.66
N ILE A 86 -8.08 -9.60 -9.94
CA ILE A 86 -7.08 -10.67 -10.10
C ILE A 86 -7.69 -12.01 -9.68
N GLU A 87 -8.35 -12.06 -8.52
CA GLU A 87 -9.04 -13.27 -8.03
C GLU A 87 -10.08 -13.78 -9.04
N GLN A 88 -10.84 -12.87 -9.66
CA GLN A 88 -11.80 -13.24 -10.69
C GLN A 88 -11.13 -13.86 -11.93
N ILE A 89 -10.05 -13.24 -12.43
CA ILE A 89 -9.31 -13.74 -13.60
C ILE A 89 -8.68 -15.10 -13.29
N GLU A 90 -8.09 -15.28 -12.11
CA GLU A 90 -7.50 -16.55 -11.70
C GLU A 90 -8.54 -17.68 -11.61
N SER A 91 -9.75 -17.37 -11.13
CA SER A 91 -10.88 -18.33 -11.14
C SER A 91 -11.29 -18.70 -12.57
N GLU A 92 -11.44 -17.72 -13.46
CA GLU A 92 -11.85 -17.94 -14.86
C GLU A 92 -10.84 -18.80 -15.62
N LEU A 93 -9.53 -18.63 -15.36
CA LEU A 93 -8.47 -19.42 -15.99
C LEU A 93 -8.40 -20.86 -15.48
N ASN A 94 -8.68 -21.09 -14.19
CA ASN A 94 -8.69 -22.45 -13.61
C ASN A 94 -9.87 -23.31 -14.09
N ASP A 95 -10.97 -22.68 -14.53
CA ASP A 95 -12.15 -23.39 -15.03
C ASP A 95 -11.98 -23.86 -16.51
N ASP A 96 -10.92 -23.45 -17.22
CA ASP A 96 -10.67 -23.74 -18.65
C ASP A 96 -9.68 -24.89 -18.90
N ASP A 97 -9.19 -25.58 -17.86
CA ASP A 97 -8.21 -26.67 -17.97
C ASP A 97 -8.78 -28.04 -18.45
N SER A 98 -10.01 -28.09 -18.98
CA SER A 98 -10.52 -29.28 -19.69
C SER A 98 -10.12 -29.29 -21.17
N ILE A 99 -8.82 -29.16 -21.46
CA ILE A 99 -8.32 -29.53 -22.79
C ILE A 99 -8.12 -31.05 -22.77
N ASP A 100 -9.15 -31.76 -23.21
CA ASP A 100 -9.15 -33.19 -23.48
C ASP A 100 -8.13 -33.46 -24.61
N MET A 101 -6.86 -33.62 -24.25
CA MET A 101 -5.84 -34.11 -25.16
C MET A 101 -6.10 -35.60 -25.33
N ASP A 102 -7.02 -35.90 -26.25
CA ASP A 102 -7.34 -37.24 -26.72
C ASP A 102 -6.02 -37.88 -27.21
N SER A 103 -5.41 -38.65 -26.32
CA SER A 103 -4.22 -39.43 -26.59
C SER A 103 -4.69 -40.66 -27.35
N ASP A 104 -4.86 -40.51 -28.68
CA ASP A 104 -5.07 -41.63 -29.59
C ASP A 104 -3.99 -42.70 -29.31
N LEU A 105 -4.43 -43.76 -28.63
CA LEU A 105 -3.66 -44.97 -28.39
C LEU A 105 -3.44 -45.64 -29.75
N ILE A 106 -2.24 -45.52 -30.28
CA ILE A 106 -1.79 -46.43 -31.34
C ILE A 106 -1.52 -47.77 -30.65
N GLU A 107 -2.50 -48.66 -30.71
CA GLU A 107 -2.28 -50.10 -30.52
C GLU A 107 -1.48 -50.61 -31.72
N ASP A 108 -0.17 -50.69 -31.57
CA ASP A 108 0.65 -51.50 -32.47
C ASP A 108 0.34 -52.97 -32.17
N GLU A 109 -0.52 -53.58 -32.98
CA GLU A 109 -0.76 -55.03 -33.02
C GLU A 109 0.56 -55.74 -33.36
N ASP A 110 1.05 -56.55 -32.40
CA ASP A 110 2.07 -57.56 -32.65
C ASP A 110 1.51 -58.61 -33.63
N GLU A 111 2.12 -58.75 -34.82
CA GLU A 111 1.94 -59.92 -35.69
C GLU A 111 3.30 -60.60 -35.98
N ASP A 112 3.33 -61.91 -35.73
CA ASP A 112 4.44 -62.87 -35.77
C ASP A 112 5.18 -63.01 -37.12
#